data_AF-A0A9J6GFP6-F1
#
_entry.id   AF-A0A9J6GFP6-F1
#
_cell.length_a   1.000
_cell.length_b   1.000
_cell.length_c   1.000
_cell.angle_alpha   90.00
_cell.angle_beta   90.00
_cell.angle_gamma   90.00
#
_symmetry.space_group_name_H-M   'P 1'
#
loop_
_entity.id
_entity.type
_entity.pdbx_description
1 polymer ?
#
loop_
_entity_poly.entity_id
_entity_poly.type
_entity_poly.pdbx_seq_one_letter_code
_entity_poly.pdbx_strand_id
1 'polypeptide(L)'
;MGARHEQDRRGKIDKEEWVHGLRLRAFHDGTLQVSYTFNDDTFECTLQDPRRIRSSTLPLAMSWSLLEDIKKSSLEEALARLPGRVKAYVARRQQVLDTERKHGSRLRGGKVQTAGSCTFVRLDMLLTIEGSDGVLRLDLSYDDFSPHPRRTVVSCEGPDDVVELVRSRAEDIRDLLQSSLLDEACDVLSS
;
A
#
# COMPACT_ATOMS: atom_id res chain seq x y z
N MET A 1 1.25 -3.09 -49.12
CA MET A 1 2.56 -3.21 -48.45
C MET A 1 2.93 -1.84 -47.92
N GLY A 2 2.93 -1.65 -46.60
CA GLY A 2 3.20 -0.33 -46.01
C GLY A 2 2.72 -0.27 -44.57
N ALA A 3 3.33 -1.05 -43.69
CA ALA A 3 3.10 -1.00 -42.24
C ALA A 3 4.38 -1.45 -41.51
N ARG A 4 5.47 -0.72 -41.72
CA ARG A 4 6.74 -0.95 -41.01
C ARG A 4 7.53 0.35 -40.92
N HIS A 5 7.02 1.38 -40.28
CA HIS A 5 7.85 2.51 -39.81
C HIS A 5 7.05 3.36 -38.82
N GLU A 6 6.72 2.83 -37.64
CA GLU A 6 6.30 3.71 -36.52
C GLU A 6 6.41 3.07 -35.13
N GLN A 7 7.35 2.12 -34.92
CA GLN A 7 7.57 1.53 -33.59
C GLN A 7 9.02 1.58 -33.07
N ASP A 8 9.99 2.10 -33.81
CA ASP A 8 11.42 2.14 -33.42
C ASP A 8 11.93 3.55 -33.06
N ARG A 9 11.20 4.28 -32.20
CA ARG A 9 11.75 5.45 -31.50
C ARG A 9 11.56 5.37 -29.98
N ARG A 10 11.57 4.16 -29.41
CA ARG A 10 11.93 4.02 -27.99
C ARG A 10 13.43 4.23 -27.89
N GLY A 11 13.86 5.18 -27.07
CA GLY A 11 15.24 5.66 -26.98
C GLY A 11 16.24 4.51 -26.91
N LYS A 12 17.39 4.70 -27.57
CA LYS A 12 18.50 3.75 -27.54
C LYS A 12 18.97 3.57 -26.09
N ILE A 13 19.01 2.32 -25.61
CA ILE A 13 19.52 1.96 -24.29
C ILE A 13 21.05 2.00 -24.37
N ASP A 14 21.67 2.77 -23.49
CA ASP A 14 23.14 2.89 -23.40
C ASP A 14 23.72 1.84 -22.44
N LYS A 15 23.00 1.52 -21.36
CA LYS A 15 23.43 0.58 -20.32
C LYS A 15 22.24 -0.10 -19.65
N GLU A 16 22.34 -1.41 -19.39
CA GLU A 16 21.39 -2.18 -18.59
C GLU A 16 22.12 -2.95 -17.48
N GLU A 17 21.62 -2.86 -16.26
CA GLU A 17 22.21 -3.52 -15.08
C GLU A 17 21.12 -4.01 -14.10
N TRP A 18 21.46 -5.02 -13.29
CA TRP A 18 20.60 -5.55 -12.22
C TRP A 18 21.22 -5.26 -10.85
N VAL A 19 20.48 -4.56 -9.99
CA VAL A 19 20.95 -4.15 -8.65
C VAL A 19 19.81 -4.34 -7.66
N HIS A 20 20.03 -5.12 -6.59
CA HIS A 20 19.00 -5.43 -5.58
C HIS A 20 17.67 -5.96 -6.14
N GLY A 21 17.71 -6.70 -7.25
CA GLY A 21 16.52 -7.19 -7.95
C GLY A 21 15.78 -6.13 -8.78
N LEU A 22 16.31 -4.91 -8.85
CA LEU A 22 15.87 -3.87 -9.76
C LEU A 22 16.60 -4.00 -11.08
N ARG A 23 15.88 -3.83 -12.19
CA ARG A 23 16.47 -3.62 -13.51
C ARG A 23 16.58 -2.12 -13.77
N LEU A 24 17.81 -1.66 -13.98
CA LEU A 24 18.16 -0.28 -14.30
C LEU A 24 18.49 -0.18 -15.78
N ARG A 25 17.84 0.75 -16.49
CA ARG A 25 18.11 1.05 -17.91
C ARG A 25 18.39 2.53 -18.09
N ALA A 26 19.61 2.85 -18.48
CA ALA A 26 20.02 4.21 -18.83
C ALA A 26 19.83 4.43 -20.34
N PHE A 27 19.17 5.53 -20.69
CA PHE A 27 18.91 5.92 -22.06
C PHE A 27 19.81 7.06 -22.50
N HIS A 28 20.03 7.15 -23.80
CA HIS A 28 20.86 8.19 -24.42
C HIS A 28 20.38 9.62 -24.17
N ASP A 29 19.09 9.81 -23.86
CA ASP A 29 18.51 11.13 -23.51
C ASP A 29 18.77 11.55 -22.05
N GLY A 30 19.61 10.79 -21.33
CA GLY A 30 19.95 11.04 -19.94
C GLY A 30 18.88 10.59 -18.94
N THR A 31 17.87 9.84 -19.40
CA THR A 31 16.87 9.25 -18.48
C THR A 31 17.32 7.90 -17.93
N LEU A 32 16.91 7.63 -16.68
CA LEU A 32 17.13 6.36 -16.00
C LEU A 32 15.78 5.72 -15.71
N GLN A 33 15.48 4.60 -16.33
CA GLN A 33 14.34 3.78 -15.98
C GLN A 33 14.74 2.74 -14.93
N VAL A 34 13.94 2.63 -13.89
CA VAL A 34 14.05 1.65 -12.83
C VAL A 34 12.80 0.79 -12.88
N SER A 35 12.98 -0.53 -12.95
CA SER A 35 11.87 -1.49 -12.95
C SER A 35 12.09 -2.58 -11.91
N TYR A 36 11.01 -2.96 -11.23
CA TYR A 36 10.97 -4.03 -10.25
C TYR A 36 9.75 -4.90 -10.52
N THR A 37 9.94 -6.22 -10.62
CA THR A 37 8.83 -7.16 -10.80
C THR A 37 8.66 -8.01 -9.54
N PHE A 38 7.42 -8.09 -9.05
CA PHE A 38 7.06 -8.88 -7.87
C PHE A 38 5.66 -9.44 -8.04
N ASN A 39 5.49 -10.76 -7.87
CA ASN A 39 4.22 -11.48 -8.08
C ASN A 39 3.55 -11.12 -9.42
N ASP A 40 4.30 -11.23 -10.51
CA ASP A 40 3.87 -10.92 -11.89
C ASP A 40 3.53 -9.44 -12.18
N ASP A 41 3.41 -8.60 -11.15
CA ASP A 41 3.24 -7.16 -11.29
C ASP A 41 4.58 -6.46 -11.52
N THR A 42 4.64 -5.55 -12.50
CA THR A 42 5.83 -4.74 -12.79
C THR A 42 5.62 -3.28 -12.40
N PHE A 43 6.50 -2.83 -11.52
CA PHE A 43 6.56 -1.49 -10.95
C PHE A 43 7.72 -0.74 -11.58
N GLU A 44 7.45 0.37 -12.23
CA GLU A 44 8.44 1.11 -13.01
C GLU A 44 8.37 2.60 -12.70
N CYS A 45 9.53 3.25 -12.66
CA CYS A 45 9.63 4.70 -12.72
C CYS A 45 10.77 5.13 -13.64
N THR A 46 10.56 6.21 -14.38
CA THR A 46 11.59 6.84 -15.20
C THR A 46 11.99 8.16 -14.56
N LEU A 47 13.27 8.28 -14.24
CA LEU A 47 13.89 9.47 -13.68
C LEU A 47 14.53 10.29 -14.79
N GLN A 48 14.38 11.61 -14.73
CA GLN A 48 15.04 12.56 -15.61
C GLN A 48 15.78 13.59 -14.77
N ASP A 49 17.00 13.91 -15.17
CA ASP A 49 17.79 14.95 -14.53
C ASP A 49 17.18 16.35 -14.81
N PRO A 50 17.00 17.23 -13.81
CA PRO A 50 17.32 17.09 -12.38
C PRO A 50 16.32 16.22 -11.62
N ARG A 51 16.74 15.01 -11.22
CA ARG A 51 16.11 14.07 -10.26
C ARG A 51 14.58 14.16 -10.09
N ARG A 52 13.85 14.16 -11.20
CA ARG A 52 12.37 14.18 -11.25
C ARG A 52 11.86 12.87 -11.81
N ILE A 53 10.68 12.45 -11.36
CA ILE A 53 9.94 11.35 -11.98
C ILE A 53 9.26 11.91 -13.24
N ARG A 54 9.68 11.43 -14.42
CA ARG A 54 9.08 11.75 -15.72
C ARG A 54 7.82 10.92 -15.97
N SER A 55 7.86 9.64 -15.61
CA SER A 55 6.74 8.71 -15.68
C SER A 55 6.87 7.65 -14.58
N SER A 56 5.76 7.10 -14.11
CA SER A 56 5.75 6.08 -13.06
C SER A 56 4.49 5.23 -13.13
N THR A 57 4.65 3.92 -13.01
CA THR A 57 3.57 2.98 -12.66
C THR A 57 3.54 2.69 -11.17
N LEU A 58 4.46 3.26 -10.39
CA LEU A 58 4.41 3.16 -8.93
C LEU A 58 3.15 3.87 -8.40
N PRO A 59 2.51 3.33 -7.36
CA PRO A 59 1.47 4.04 -6.63
C PRO A 59 1.91 5.47 -6.27
N LEU A 60 0.98 6.43 -6.32
CA LEU A 60 1.31 7.87 -6.19
C LEU A 60 2.11 8.19 -4.92
N ALA A 61 1.68 7.70 -3.75
CA ALA A 61 2.39 7.96 -2.50
C ALA A 61 3.80 7.33 -2.48
N MET A 62 3.97 6.15 -3.09
CA MET A 62 5.30 5.54 -3.26
C MET A 62 6.21 6.38 -4.16
N SER A 63 5.66 6.97 -5.24
CA SER A 63 6.39 7.91 -6.10
C SER A 63 6.86 9.13 -5.30
N TRP A 64 6.01 9.68 -4.43
CA TRP A 64 6.38 10.78 -3.53
C TRP A 64 7.46 10.37 -2.53
N SER A 65 7.34 9.22 -1.87
CA SER A 65 8.35 8.74 -0.93
C SER A 65 9.70 8.50 -1.61
N LEU A 66 9.70 8.01 -2.86
CA LEU A 66 10.93 7.87 -3.66
C LEU A 66 11.58 9.23 -3.94
N LEU A 67 10.80 10.24 -4.36
CA LEU A 67 11.31 11.59 -4.58
C LEU A 67 11.90 12.19 -3.30
N GLU A 68 11.25 11.96 -2.15
CA GLU A 68 11.74 12.42 -0.86
C GLU A 68 13.05 11.73 -0.46
N ASP A 69 13.21 10.43 -0.72
CA ASP A 69 14.46 9.73 -0.48
C ASP A 69 15.59 10.26 -1.38
N ILE A 70 15.32 10.47 -2.67
CA ILE A 70 16.29 10.98 -3.64
C ILE A 70 16.80 12.39 -3.26
N LYS A 71 15.97 13.19 -2.55
CA LYS A 71 16.38 14.48 -2.00
C LYS A 71 17.26 14.35 -0.75
N LYS A 72 17.06 13.30 0.05
CA LYS A 72 17.69 13.11 1.36
C LYS A 72 18.92 12.20 1.34
N SER A 73 19.11 11.43 0.28
CA SER A 73 20.14 10.39 0.17
C SER A 73 20.70 10.28 -1.25
N SER A 74 21.66 9.37 -1.46
CA SER A 74 22.14 9.07 -2.81
C SER A 74 21.03 8.39 -3.64
N LEU A 75 21.14 8.47 -4.97
CA LEU A 75 20.19 7.81 -5.86
C LEU A 75 20.18 6.29 -5.60
N GLU A 76 21.35 5.69 -5.42
CA GLU A 76 21.49 4.26 -5.15
C GLU A 76 20.78 3.85 -3.85
N GLU A 77 20.99 4.58 -2.76
CA GLU A 77 20.31 4.32 -1.47
C GLU A 77 18.80 4.50 -1.56
N ALA A 78 18.33 5.52 -2.29
CA ALA A 78 16.91 5.75 -2.50
C ALA A 78 16.26 4.59 -3.29
N LEU A 79 16.94 4.11 -4.35
CA LEU A 79 16.47 2.99 -5.15
C LEU A 79 16.52 1.67 -4.38
N ALA A 80 17.54 1.44 -3.55
CA ALA A 80 17.65 0.24 -2.72
C ALA A 80 16.47 0.02 -1.76
N ARG A 81 15.72 1.08 -1.42
CA ARG A 81 14.50 1.00 -0.59
C ARG A 81 13.26 0.58 -1.38
N LEU A 82 13.24 0.72 -2.70
CA LEU A 82 12.07 0.48 -3.54
C LEU A 82 11.53 -0.96 -3.44
N PRO A 83 12.35 -2.03 -3.48
CA PRO A 83 11.85 -3.39 -3.33
C PRO A 83 11.10 -3.60 -2.02
N GLY A 84 11.60 -3.04 -0.91
CA GLY A 84 10.95 -3.12 0.40
C GLY A 84 9.57 -2.45 0.41
N ARG A 85 9.47 -1.24 -0.16
CA ARG A 85 8.19 -0.52 -0.29
C ARG A 85 7.19 -1.26 -1.16
N VAL A 86 7.64 -1.81 -2.29
CA VAL A 86 6.75 -2.56 -3.21
C VAL A 86 6.21 -3.79 -2.51
N LYS A 87 7.06 -4.60 -1.86
CA LYS A 87 6.61 -5.79 -1.12
C LYS A 87 5.60 -5.44 -0.03
N ALA A 88 5.87 -4.40 0.75
CA ALA A 88 4.97 -3.96 1.81
C ALA A 88 3.64 -3.42 1.24
N TYR A 89 3.67 -2.65 0.15
CA TYR A 89 2.47 -2.20 -0.55
C TYR A 89 1.62 -3.37 -1.04
N VAL A 90 2.23 -4.34 -1.74
CA VAL A 90 1.52 -5.51 -2.29
C VAL A 90 0.91 -6.33 -1.15
N ALA A 91 1.64 -6.56 -0.06
CA ALA A 91 1.13 -7.27 1.11
C ALA A 91 -0.06 -6.55 1.76
N ARG A 92 0.02 -5.22 1.96
CA ARG A 92 -1.10 -4.43 2.52
C ARG A 92 -2.31 -4.42 1.60
N ARG A 93 -2.10 -4.28 0.29
CA ARG A 93 -3.17 -4.34 -0.71
C ARG A 93 -3.84 -5.72 -0.69
N GLN A 94 -3.06 -6.79 -0.58
CA GLN A 94 -3.59 -8.14 -0.51
C GLN A 94 -4.46 -8.36 0.74
N GLN A 95 -3.98 -7.92 1.92
CA GLN A 95 -4.76 -7.95 3.16
C GLN A 95 -6.10 -7.23 3.02
N VAL A 96 -6.12 -6.06 2.39
CA VAL A 96 -7.36 -5.30 2.12
C VAL A 96 -8.31 -6.11 1.24
N LEU A 97 -7.84 -6.66 0.12
CA LEU A 97 -8.66 -7.44 -0.81
C LEU A 97 -9.21 -8.71 -0.15
N ASP A 98 -8.39 -9.39 0.66
CA ASP A 98 -8.81 -10.58 1.39
C ASP A 98 -9.89 -10.25 2.43
N THR A 99 -9.72 -9.12 3.12
CA THR A 99 -10.71 -8.59 4.07
C THR A 99 -12.03 -8.25 3.40
N GLU A 100 -12.01 -7.53 2.27
CA GLU A 100 -13.23 -7.21 1.51
C GLU A 100 -13.94 -8.45 1.00
N ARG A 101 -13.19 -9.43 0.49
CA ARG A 101 -13.73 -10.70 -0.01
C ARG A 101 -14.38 -11.52 1.09
N LYS A 102 -13.73 -11.62 2.26
CA LYS A 102 -14.17 -12.49 3.36
C LYS A 102 -15.25 -11.84 4.23
N HIS A 103 -15.11 -10.55 4.51
CA HIS A 103 -15.91 -9.82 5.49
C HIS A 103 -16.83 -8.76 4.86
N GLY A 104 -16.95 -8.71 3.53
CA GLY A 104 -17.68 -7.67 2.81
C GLY A 104 -19.12 -7.42 3.29
N SER A 105 -19.86 -8.47 3.68
CA SER A 105 -21.22 -8.32 4.21
C SER A 105 -21.27 -7.59 5.57
N ARG A 106 -20.15 -7.56 6.29
CA ARG A 106 -19.98 -6.88 7.58
C ARG A 106 -19.30 -5.53 7.43
N LEU A 107 -18.85 -5.15 6.24
CA LEU A 107 -18.25 -3.84 6.01
C LEU A 107 -19.32 -2.84 5.58
N ARG A 108 -19.27 -1.62 6.13
CA ARG A 108 -20.14 -0.52 5.73
C ARG A 108 -19.89 -0.20 4.25
N GLY A 109 -20.91 -0.45 3.42
CA GLY A 109 -20.80 -0.28 1.97
C GLY A 109 -19.95 -1.33 1.27
N GLY A 110 -19.65 -2.46 1.93
CA GLY A 110 -18.98 -3.61 1.34
C GLY A 110 -17.51 -3.41 0.99
N LYS A 111 -16.86 -2.38 1.53
CA LYS A 111 -15.50 -1.99 1.12
C LYS A 111 -14.65 -1.46 2.26
N VAL A 112 -13.35 -1.53 2.06
CA VAL A 112 -12.31 -0.94 2.90
C VAL A 112 -11.83 0.35 2.24
N GLN A 113 -11.68 1.42 3.02
CA GLN A 113 -11.14 2.67 2.51
C GLN A 113 -9.62 2.64 2.62
N THR A 114 -8.90 3.01 1.56
CA THR A 114 -7.43 3.06 1.58
C THR A 114 -6.91 4.39 1.04
N ALA A 115 -5.78 4.83 1.56
CA ALA A 115 -5.02 5.97 1.05
C ALA A 115 -3.51 5.70 1.13
N GLY A 116 -2.72 6.54 0.44
CA GLY A 116 -1.27 6.53 0.59
C GLY A 116 -0.57 5.23 0.18
N SER A 117 -1.04 4.54 -0.86
CA SER A 117 -0.53 3.19 -1.21
C SER A 117 -0.75 2.18 -0.07
N CYS A 118 -2.00 2.15 0.41
CA CYS A 118 -2.44 1.32 1.52
C CYS A 118 -1.64 1.54 2.81
N THR A 119 -1.00 2.71 2.99
CA THR A 119 -0.37 3.09 4.26
C THR A 119 -1.38 3.64 5.26
N PHE A 120 -2.55 4.04 4.77
CA PHE A 120 -3.73 4.27 5.59
C PHE A 120 -4.85 3.33 5.13
N VAL A 121 -5.44 2.62 6.08
CA VAL A 121 -6.58 1.71 5.87
C VAL A 121 -7.64 2.05 6.90
N ARG A 122 -8.87 2.29 6.46
CA ARG A 122 -10.04 2.44 7.32
C ARG A 122 -11.04 1.33 7.06
N LEU A 123 -11.38 0.62 8.12
CA LEU A 123 -12.48 -0.34 8.17
C LEU A 123 -13.63 0.25 8.98
N ASP A 124 -14.84 0.19 8.44
CA ASP A 124 -16.07 0.42 9.18
C ASP A 124 -16.83 -0.91 9.21
N MET A 125 -16.79 -1.63 10.33
CA MET A 125 -17.44 -2.92 10.53
C MET A 125 -18.80 -2.75 11.21
N LEU A 126 -19.82 -3.41 10.69
CA LEU A 126 -21.15 -3.50 11.28
C LEU A 126 -21.11 -4.48 12.46
N LEU A 127 -21.61 -4.05 13.61
CA LEU A 127 -21.72 -4.84 14.83
C LEU A 127 -23.19 -4.90 15.28
N THR A 128 -23.58 -6.03 15.85
CA THR A 128 -24.85 -6.18 16.57
C THR A 128 -24.54 -6.78 17.94
N ILE A 129 -24.85 -6.05 19.01
CA ILE A 129 -24.60 -6.43 20.41
C ILE A 129 -25.93 -6.38 21.14
N GLU A 130 -26.40 -7.51 21.67
CA GLU A 130 -27.63 -7.60 22.47
C GLU A 130 -28.88 -6.96 21.81
N GLY A 131 -28.91 -6.90 20.48
CA GLY A 131 -30.00 -6.27 19.70
C GLY A 131 -29.78 -4.79 19.37
N SER A 132 -28.70 -4.19 19.85
CA SER A 132 -28.21 -2.85 19.49
C SER A 132 -27.25 -2.93 18.31
N ASP A 133 -27.53 -2.19 17.23
CA ASP A 133 -26.64 -2.09 16.08
C ASP A 133 -25.66 -0.93 16.23
N GLY A 134 -24.41 -1.17 15.84
CA GLY A 134 -23.35 -0.16 15.84
C GLY A 134 -22.35 -0.35 14.70
N VAL A 135 -21.42 0.59 14.59
CA VAL A 135 -20.33 0.58 13.61
C VAL A 135 -19.01 0.76 14.32
N LEU A 136 -18.18 -0.29 14.31
CA LEU A 136 -16.79 -0.24 14.73
C LEU A 136 -15.94 0.35 13.61
N ARG A 137 -15.28 1.47 13.88
CA ARG A 137 -14.31 2.07 12.97
C ARG A 137 -12.89 1.80 13.45
N LEU A 138 -12.10 1.23 12.55
CA LEU A 138 -10.68 0.96 12.71
C LEU A 138 -9.89 1.78 11.69
N ASP A 139 -9.11 2.74 12.19
CA ASP A 139 -8.19 3.53 11.38
C ASP A 139 -6.77 3.02 11.62
N LEU A 140 -6.18 2.42 10.59
CA LEU A 140 -4.87 1.77 10.62
C LEU A 140 -3.87 2.59 9.82
N SER A 141 -2.74 2.90 10.43
CA SER A 141 -1.59 3.54 9.76
C SER A 141 -0.40 2.60 9.77
N TYR A 142 0.21 2.41 8.60
CA TYR A 142 1.32 1.51 8.36
C TYR A 142 2.59 2.31 8.05
N ASP A 143 3.73 1.77 8.45
CA ASP A 143 5.03 2.27 7.95
C ASP A 143 5.26 1.83 6.50
N ASP A 144 6.09 2.59 5.78
CA ASP A 144 6.44 2.37 4.37
C ASP A 144 6.89 0.93 4.07
N PHE A 145 7.54 0.27 5.04
CA PHE A 145 8.21 -1.02 4.89
C PHE A 145 7.56 -2.17 5.67
N SER A 146 6.43 -1.91 6.35
CA SER A 146 5.76 -2.92 7.17
C SER A 146 4.41 -3.31 6.60
N PRO A 147 4.06 -4.61 6.55
CA PRO A 147 2.70 -5.05 6.30
C PRO A 147 1.81 -4.99 7.54
N HIS A 148 2.36 -4.69 8.72
CA HIS A 148 1.63 -4.56 9.98
C HIS A 148 1.38 -3.09 10.33
N PRO A 149 0.21 -2.77 10.91
CA PRO A 149 -0.10 -1.40 11.30
C PRO A 149 0.79 -0.97 12.47
N ARG A 150 1.35 0.23 12.36
CA ARG A 150 2.12 0.88 13.42
C ARG A 150 1.21 1.59 14.43
N ARG A 151 0.10 2.13 13.94
CA ARG A 151 -0.87 2.85 14.76
C ARG A 151 -2.27 2.41 14.40
N THR A 152 -3.06 2.15 15.42
CA THR A 152 -4.46 1.76 15.31
C THR A 152 -5.29 2.72 16.15
N VAL A 153 -6.29 3.35 15.54
CA VAL A 153 -7.32 4.10 16.24
C VAL A 153 -8.61 3.32 16.15
N VAL A 154 -9.18 3.03 17.31
CA VAL A 154 -10.44 2.31 17.47
C VAL A 154 -11.50 3.30 17.92
N SER A 155 -12.63 3.34 17.22
CA SER A 155 -13.77 4.19 17.55
C SER A 155 -15.07 3.46 17.21
N CYS A 156 -16.18 3.91 17.76
CA CYS A 156 -17.49 3.31 17.52
C CYS A 156 -18.54 4.40 17.34
N GLU A 157 -19.47 4.16 16.42
CA GLU A 157 -20.73 4.90 16.28
C GLU A 157 -21.88 3.94 16.64
N GLY A 158 -22.78 4.33 17.55
CA GLY A 158 -23.89 3.45 17.97
C GLY A 158 -24.51 3.89 19.31
N PRO A 159 -25.46 3.10 19.85
CA PRO A 159 -25.99 3.25 21.19
C PRO A 159 -24.91 3.25 22.29
N ASP A 160 -25.19 3.88 23.44
CA ASP A 160 -24.20 4.11 24.51
C ASP A 160 -23.60 2.82 25.05
N ASP A 161 -24.40 1.77 25.22
CA ASP A 161 -23.98 0.41 25.61
C ASP A 161 -22.96 -0.19 24.63
N VAL A 162 -23.20 -0.04 23.32
CA VAL A 162 -22.28 -0.51 22.28
C VAL A 162 -20.97 0.29 22.33
N VAL A 163 -21.06 1.61 22.47
CA VAL A 163 -19.89 2.50 22.52
C VAL A 163 -19.04 2.20 23.76
N GLU A 164 -19.66 2.01 24.92
CA GLU A 164 -18.97 1.66 26.16
C GLU A 164 -18.28 0.29 26.07
N LEU A 165 -18.95 -0.71 25.49
CA LEU A 165 -18.36 -2.03 25.27
C LEU A 165 -17.11 -1.94 24.38
N VAL A 166 -17.23 -1.29 23.21
CA VAL A 166 -16.07 -1.12 22.32
C VAL A 166 -14.96 -0.33 22.99
N ARG A 167 -15.28 0.71 23.76
CA ARG A 167 -14.30 1.50 24.51
C ARG A 167 -13.55 0.63 25.52
N SER A 168 -14.24 -0.25 26.24
CA SER A 168 -13.62 -1.14 27.24
C SER A 168 -12.66 -2.17 26.62
N ARG A 169 -12.92 -2.58 25.36
CA ARG A 169 -12.10 -3.55 24.62
C ARG A 169 -11.10 -2.91 23.67
N ALA A 170 -11.03 -1.57 23.62
CA ALA A 170 -10.29 -0.86 22.59
C ALA A 170 -8.77 -1.18 22.59
N GLU A 171 -8.19 -1.48 23.75
CA GLU A 171 -6.77 -1.87 23.83
C GLU A 171 -6.53 -3.27 23.29
N ASP A 172 -7.34 -4.25 23.71
CA ASP A 172 -7.27 -5.63 23.19
C ASP A 172 -7.41 -5.68 21.66
N ILE A 173 -8.31 -4.86 21.11
CA ILE A 173 -8.50 -4.72 19.66
C ILE A 173 -7.23 -4.17 18.98
N ARG A 174 -6.56 -3.19 19.59
CA ARG A 174 -5.30 -2.63 19.05
C ARG A 174 -4.19 -3.67 19.08
N ASP A 175 -4.03 -4.39 20.19
CA ASP A 175 -2.99 -5.41 20.35
C ASP A 175 -3.17 -6.54 19.34
N LEU A 176 -4.42 -6.97 19.12
CA LEU A 176 -4.78 -7.94 18.09
C LEU A 176 -4.35 -7.44 16.69
N LEU A 177 -4.71 -6.21 16.33
CA LEU A 177 -4.42 -5.64 15.01
C LEU A 177 -2.93 -5.38 14.78
N GLN A 178 -2.15 -5.15 15.82
CA GLN A 178 -0.70 -4.98 15.71
C GLN A 178 0.06 -6.30 15.54
N SER A 179 -0.53 -7.41 16.00
CA SER A 179 0.12 -8.72 16.04
C SER A 179 -0.37 -9.71 14.97
N SER A 180 -1.48 -9.41 14.30
CA SER A 180 -2.14 -10.31 13.33
C SER A 180 -2.27 -9.66 11.94
N LEU A 181 -2.58 -10.47 10.93
CA LEU A 181 -3.03 -9.94 9.64
C LEU A 181 -4.44 -9.35 9.78
N LEU A 182 -4.80 -8.42 8.88
CA LEU A 182 -6.06 -7.69 8.97
C LEU A 182 -7.29 -8.61 8.92
N ASP A 183 -7.29 -9.60 8.03
CA ASP A 183 -8.41 -10.53 7.84
C ASP A 183 -8.57 -11.51 9.02
N GLU A 184 -7.46 -11.96 9.60
CA GLU A 184 -7.42 -12.77 10.83
C GLU A 184 -7.94 -11.97 12.03
N ALA A 185 -7.50 -10.71 12.20
CA ALA A 185 -8.02 -9.84 13.24
C ALA A 185 -9.53 -9.62 13.06
N CYS A 186 -10.00 -9.45 11.82
CA CYS A 186 -11.43 -9.34 11.55
C CYS A 186 -12.21 -10.60 11.91
N ASP A 187 -11.64 -11.80 11.80
CA ASP A 187 -12.30 -13.05 12.25
C ASP A 187 -12.51 -13.06 13.76
N VAL A 188 -11.51 -12.63 14.53
CA VAL A 188 -11.59 -12.58 15.99
C VAL A 188 -12.59 -11.51 16.46
N LEU A 189 -12.59 -10.33 15.83
CA LEU A 189 -13.56 -9.26 16.15
C LEU A 189 -15.00 -9.62 15.78
N SER A 190 -15.14 -10.59 14.89
CA SER A 190 -16.38 -11.11 14.33
C SER A 190 -16.99 -12.27 15.12
N SER A 191 -16.26 -12.78 16.12
CA SER A 191 -16.60 -13.94 16.94
C SER A 191 -17.18 -13.51 18.29
#